data_AF-A0A6B8RE51-F1
#
_entry.id   AF-A0A6B8RE51-F1
#
_cell.length_a   1.000
_cell.length_b   1.000
_cell.length_c   1.000
_cell.angle_alpha   90.00
_cell.angle_beta   90.00
_cell.angle_gamma   90.00
#
_symmetry.space_group_name_H-M   'P 1'
#
loop_
_entity.id
_entity.type
_entity.pdbx_description
1 polymer ?
#
loop_
_entity_poly.entity_id
_entity_poly.type
_entity_poly.pdbx_seq_one_letter_code
_entity_poly.pdbx_strand_id
1 'polypeptide(L)'
;MPNKKTMELMWDVDKNFQTSGKNFNDVNCKDTFDAHWVCFFENRGCSFVKSPKQVYQAIYHGSPICNFCNEIPFEKSIAFSSPENVNYYWDYNKNELHNIFPEYLKSQSNVRIFVRCEKHKWEAQRSCADLNYHIPCPYCSKRMASPEYNLKVCFPDIANELHPKHNSVLILPFSTCIVEWWCKYCRGYYEKAVGLRTSQGHGCPLHKSAHQSSKTEGIILLVLNKLLGGFSKIKFKTVRWSNGRRIEIDIFNSKLKVALEYDGYPHKRNSIMISDQKKNEILHSFDEISVLIRIREEGLPPLKYNNNQFEIICAKHDQTYLFLIPAIQRVLQLIKDLNLISVQVYSDIYLISILEEIFPQVYSNAVFVLEKNSFTVSAPGLLGHLDDNNLNPSLVSRGSNHIFNVSCPNCKYKFPENQSSAKNLIRSKGRCPKCMFYVEDIQDKESLPKRKYSKISYKKSLEANEPEISKFYSSKNTRLPNQISHKGSTFLYIWNCPYCLKDYESNNRNQVNNGCKCIHCYKKAIDFEDTQINLTNR
;
A
#
# COMPACT_ATOMS: atom_id res chain seq x y z
N MET A 1 -28.34 -14.15 58.91
CA MET A 1 -27.36 -14.73 57.98
C MET A 1 -27.38 -13.94 56.68
N PRO A 2 -26.26 -13.34 56.25
CA PRO A 2 -26.18 -12.48 55.06
C PRO A 2 -26.80 -13.11 53.81
N ASN A 3 -26.54 -14.41 53.58
CA ASN A 3 -26.99 -15.13 52.39
C ASN A 3 -28.52 -15.24 52.28
N LYS A 4 -29.25 -15.42 53.39
CA LYS A 4 -30.72 -15.53 53.37
C LYS A 4 -31.35 -14.21 52.89
N LYS A 5 -30.82 -13.08 53.35
CA LYS A 5 -31.30 -11.75 52.97
C LYS A 5 -31.03 -11.47 51.48
N THR A 6 -29.87 -11.89 50.96
CA THR A 6 -29.58 -11.79 49.52
C THR A 6 -30.55 -12.62 48.68
N MET A 7 -30.84 -13.86 49.09
CA MET A 7 -31.82 -14.70 48.39
C MET A 7 -33.23 -14.10 48.42
N GLU A 8 -33.66 -13.57 49.58
CA GLU A 8 -34.97 -12.93 49.74
C GLU A 8 -35.14 -11.73 48.80
N LEU A 9 -34.12 -10.87 48.70
CA LEU A 9 -34.12 -9.73 47.78
C LEU A 9 -34.27 -10.17 46.32
N MET A 10 -33.70 -11.33 45.97
CA MET A 10 -33.73 -11.87 44.62
C MET A 10 -35.00 -12.66 44.29
N TRP A 11 -35.88 -12.92 45.26
CA TRP A 11 -37.07 -13.75 45.06
C TRP A 11 -38.15 -13.01 44.26
N ASP A 12 -38.61 -13.60 43.16
CA ASP A 12 -39.74 -13.07 42.40
C ASP A 12 -41.05 -13.50 43.09
N VAL A 13 -41.58 -12.64 43.96
CA VAL A 13 -42.76 -12.94 44.80
C VAL A 13 -43.96 -13.33 43.95
N ASP A 14 -44.27 -12.51 42.94
CA ASP A 14 -45.47 -12.69 42.12
C ASP A 14 -45.39 -13.96 41.28
N LYS A 15 -44.26 -14.21 40.60
CA LYS A 15 -44.14 -15.40 39.75
C LYS A 15 -44.13 -16.69 40.57
N ASN A 16 -43.39 -16.74 41.66
CA ASN A 16 -43.31 -17.97 42.46
C ASN A 16 -44.64 -18.30 43.15
N PHE A 17 -45.37 -17.27 43.59
CA PHE A 17 -46.69 -17.47 44.16
C PHE A 17 -47.68 -17.97 43.09
N GLN A 18 -47.65 -17.39 41.88
CA GLN A 18 -48.50 -17.83 40.77
C GLN A 18 -48.17 -19.23 40.26
N THR A 19 -46.89 -19.60 40.16
CA THR A 19 -46.48 -20.89 39.58
C THR A 19 -46.46 -22.04 40.58
N SER A 20 -46.19 -21.77 41.86
CA SER A 20 -45.98 -22.81 42.87
C SER A 20 -46.70 -22.59 44.20
N GLY A 21 -47.38 -21.44 44.37
CA GLY A 21 -48.06 -21.07 45.63
C GLY A 21 -47.12 -20.81 46.80
N LYS A 22 -45.81 -20.66 46.56
CA LYS A 22 -44.78 -20.55 47.60
C LYS A 22 -44.40 -19.12 47.89
N ASN A 23 -44.30 -18.79 49.17
CA ASN A 23 -43.63 -17.58 49.64
C ASN A 23 -42.18 -17.90 50.00
N PHE A 24 -41.31 -16.89 50.02
CA PHE A 24 -39.90 -17.08 50.38
C PHE A 24 -39.70 -17.68 51.79
N ASN A 25 -40.62 -17.41 52.72
CA ASN A 25 -40.58 -17.97 54.08
C ASN A 25 -40.73 -19.50 54.11
N ASP A 26 -41.30 -20.10 53.06
CA ASP A 26 -41.53 -21.54 52.93
C ASP A 26 -40.33 -22.28 52.30
N VAL A 27 -39.24 -21.57 52.01
CA VAL A 27 -38.10 -22.05 51.23
C VAL A 27 -36.87 -22.29 52.11
N ASN A 28 -36.19 -23.42 51.90
CA ASN A 28 -34.92 -23.76 52.53
C ASN A 28 -33.78 -23.88 51.51
N CYS A 29 -32.53 -23.76 51.97
CA CYS A 29 -31.34 -23.77 51.11
C CYS A 29 -30.96 -25.15 50.52
N LYS A 30 -31.74 -26.20 50.81
CA LYS A 30 -31.55 -27.55 50.25
C LYS A 30 -32.60 -27.87 49.19
N ASP A 31 -33.60 -27.02 49.02
CA ASP A 31 -34.69 -27.23 48.06
C ASP A 31 -34.17 -27.26 46.62
N THR A 32 -34.70 -28.20 45.85
CA THR A 32 -34.26 -28.52 44.49
C THR A 32 -35.31 -28.22 43.42
N PHE A 33 -36.49 -27.73 43.80
CA PHE A 33 -37.50 -27.28 42.84
C PHE A 33 -37.08 -25.99 42.14
N ASP A 34 -37.54 -25.79 40.91
CA ASP A 34 -37.28 -24.57 40.15
C ASP A 34 -38.05 -23.38 40.73
N ALA A 35 -37.33 -22.30 41.01
CA ALA A 35 -37.90 -21.05 41.48
C ALA A 35 -37.49 -19.90 40.55
N HIS A 36 -38.33 -18.87 40.48
CA HIS A 36 -38.11 -17.64 39.73
C HIS A 36 -37.38 -16.61 40.59
N TRP A 37 -36.37 -15.98 39.99
CA TRP A 37 -35.54 -14.98 40.66
C TRP A 37 -35.38 -13.74 39.78
N VAL A 38 -35.08 -12.61 40.41
CA VAL A 38 -34.73 -11.35 39.78
C VAL A 38 -33.27 -11.03 40.07
N CYS A 39 -32.50 -10.77 39.02
CA CYS A 39 -31.10 -10.41 39.12
C CYS A 39 -30.92 -8.93 39.45
N PHE A 40 -30.15 -8.63 40.49
CA PHE A 40 -29.82 -7.26 40.92
C PHE A 40 -28.42 -6.80 40.50
N PHE A 41 -27.67 -7.65 39.79
CA PHE A 41 -26.34 -7.27 39.32
C PHE A 41 -26.43 -6.07 38.38
N GLU A 42 -25.79 -4.96 38.77
CA GLU A 42 -25.80 -3.67 38.07
C GLU A 42 -27.21 -3.19 37.67
N ASN A 43 -28.23 -3.47 38.51
CA ASN A 43 -29.64 -3.09 38.28
C ASN A 43 -30.25 -3.63 36.95
N ARG A 44 -29.74 -4.75 36.43
CA ARG A 44 -30.23 -5.30 35.15
C ARG A 44 -31.62 -5.92 35.20
N GLY A 45 -32.09 -6.37 36.38
CA GLY A 45 -33.45 -6.88 36.55
C GLY A 45 -33.77 -8.17 35.80
N CYS A 46 -32.76 -8.95 35.37
CA CYS A 46 -33.00 -10.16 34.58
C CYS A 46 -33.83 -11.17 35.36
N SER A 47 -34.90 -11.69 34.76
CA SER A 47 -35.65 -12.81 35.35
C SER A 47 -34.98 -14.13 34.99
N PHE A 48 -34.72 -14.99 35.97
CA PHE A 48 -34.05 -16.27 35.74
C PHE A 48 -34.59 -17.39 36.65
N VAL A 49 -34.34 -18.64 36.27
CA VAL A 49 -34.81 -19.83 36.99
C VAL A 49 -33.63 -20.65 37.49
N LYS A 50 -33.64 -20.94 38.80
CA LYS A 50 -32.72 -21.84 39.51
C LYS A 50 -33.42 -22.41 40.74
N SER A 51 -32.93 -23.54 41.24
CA SER A 51 -33.37 -24.02 42.55
C SER A 51 -32.79 -23.17 43.70
N PRO A 52 -33.48 -23.07 44.84
CA PRO A 52 -32.96 -22.41 46.04
C PRO A 52 -31.58 -22.95 46.46
N LYS A 53 -31.35 -24.26 46.33
CA LYS A 53 -30.04 -24.88 46.54
C LYS A 53 -28.96 -24.33 45.63
N GLN A 54 -29.22 -24.20 44.33
CA GLN A 54 -28.25 -23.67 43.36
C GLN A 54 -27.93 -22.19 43.62
N VAL A 55 -28.93 -21.38 43.98
CA VAL A 55 -28.72 -19.97 44.33
C VAL A 55 -27.89 -19.85 45.61
N TYR A 56 -28.22 -20.62 46.65
CA TYR A 56 -27.45 -20.65 47.89
C TYR A 56 -25.99 -21.04 47.65
N GLN A 57 -25.75 -22.09 46.85
CA GLN A 57 -24.40 -22.53 46.49
C GLN A 57 -23.63 -21.47 45.70
N ALA A 58 -24.29 -20.79 44.75
CA ALA A 58 -23.65 -19.71 43.98
C ALA A 58 -23.19 -18.56 44.88
N ILE A 59 -24.06 -18.12 45.82
CA ILE A 59 -23.71 -17.10 46.84
C ILE A 59 -22.53 -17.58 47.69
N TYR A 60 -22.58 -18.82 48.17
CA TYR A 60 -21.54 -19.39 49.04
C TYR A 60 -20.18 -19.50 48.36
N HIS A 61 -20.16 -19.87 47.06
CA HIS A 61 -18.93 -20.05 46.29
C HIS A 61 -18.49 -18.78 45.53
N GLY A 62 -19.22 -17.68 45.62
CA GLY A 62 -18.94 -16.45 44.85
C GLY A 62 -19.02 -16.63 43.34
N SER A 63 -19.87 -17.55 42.86
CA SER A 63 -20.12 -17.79 41.44
C SER A 63 -21.34 -17.00 40.95
N PRO A 64 -21.46 -16.72 39.65
CA PRO A 64 -22.62 -16.01 39.11
C PRO A 64 -23.95 -16.67 39.48
N ILE A 65 -24.84 -15.90 40.10
CA ILE A 65 -26.15 -16.37 40.53
C ILE A 65 -27.10 -16.37 39.34
N CYS A 66 -27.12 -15.30 38.55
CA CYS A 66 -27.93 -15.23 37.34
C CYS A 66 -27.31 -16.06 36.21
N ASN A 67 -27.97 -17.13 35.76
CA ASN A 67 -27.54 -17.91 34.58
C ASN A 67 -27.90 -17.23 33.25
N PHE A 68 -28.73 -16.19 33.27
CA PHE A 68 -29.09 -15.42 32.08
C PHE A 68 -27.99 -14.41 31.72
N CYS A 69 -27.65 -13.48 32.61
CA CYS A 69 -26.62 -12.46 32.33
C CYS A 69 -25.21 -12.87 32.78
N ASN A 70 -25.08 -13.99 33.50
CA ASN A 70 -23.84 -14.50 34.09
C ASN A 70 -23.06 -13.46 34.90
N GLU A 71 -23.73 -12.38 35.34
CA GLU A 71 -23.18 -11.27 36.11
C GLU A 71 -21.88 -10.72 35.48
N ILE A 72 -21.83 -10.70 34.15
CA ILE A 72 -20.71 -10.17 33.37
C ILE A 72 -20.81 -8.64 33.36
N PRO A 73 -19.82 -7.87 33.87
CA PRO A 73 -19.81 -6.41 33.78
C PRO A 73 -19.95 -5.92 32.35
N PHE A 74 -20.69 -4.82 32.12
CA PHE A 74 -20.98 -4.32 30.77
C PHE A 74 -19.70 -4.04 29.97
N GLU A 75 -18.64 -3.57 30.62
CA GLU A 75 -17.33 -3.25 30.01
C GLU A 75 -16.60 -4.49 29.48
N LYS A 76 -17.04 -5.70 29.88
CA LYS A 76 -16.51 -6.98 29.37
C LYS A 76 -17.39 -7.61 28.28
N SER A 77 -18.51 -6.97 27.94
CA SER A 77 -19.47 -7.46 26.95
C SER A 77 -18.99 -7.23 25.50
N ILE A 78 -19.54 -7.98 24.55
CA ILE A 78 -19.31 -7.75 23.12
C ILE A 78 -19.93 -6.43 22.65
N ALA A 79 -21.06 -6.01 23.23
CA ALA A 79 -21.67 -4.71 22.96
C ALA A 79 -20.72 -3.55 23.29
N PHE A 80 -19.97 -3.65 24.39
CA PHE A 80 -18.99 -2.63 24.76
C PHE A 80 -17.70 -2.72 23.93
N SER A 81 -17.20 -3.93 23.69
CA SER A 81 -15.90 -4.11 23.02
C SER A 81 -15.96 -3.90 21.51
N SER A 82 -17.12 -4.10 20.88
CA SER A 82 -17.30 -4.00 19.43
C SER A 82 -18.70 -3.45 19.05
N PRO A 83 -19.05 -2.23 19.52
CA PRO A 83 -20.38 -1.66 19.36
C PRO A 83 -20.79 -1.52 17.88
N GLU A 84 -19.86 -1.12 17.02
CA GLU A 84 -20.12 -0.99 15.59
C GLU A 84 -20.44 -2.35 14.95
N ASN A 85 -19.65 -3.39 15.24
CA ASN A 85 -19.91 -4.71 14.66
C ASN A 85 -21.21 -5.34 15.18
N VAL A 86 -21.54 -5.13 16.46
CA VAL A 86 -22.84 -5.54 17.01
C VAL A 86 -23.96 -4.82 16.27
N ASN A 87 -23.90 -3.49 16.16
CA ASN A 87 -24.94 -2.70 15.50
C ASN A 87 -25.15 -3.10 14.03
N TYR A 88 -24.08 -3.34 13.28
CA TYR A 88 -24.17 -3.62 11.85
C TYR A 88 -24.43 -5.10 11.50
N TYR A 89 -24.00 -6.03 12.34
CA TYR A 89 -23.98 -7.45 11.98
C TYR A 89 -24.73 -8.38 12.93
N TRP A 90 -25.13 -7.95 14.12
CA TRP A 90 -25.86 -8.81 15.04
C TRP A 90 -27.29 -9.05 14.55
N ASP A 91 -27.73 -10.31 14.53
CA ASP A 91 -29.13 -10.65 14.28
C ASP A 91 -29.90 -10.65 15.61
N TYR A 92 -30.47 -9.51 15.99
CA TYR A 92 -31.18 -9.36 17.27
C TYR A 92 -32.33 -10.36 17.41
N ASN A 93 -33.16 -10.49 16.37
CA ASN A 93 -34.32 -11.37 16.41
C ASN A 93 -33.92 -12.83 16.60
N LYS A 94 -32.96 -13.33 15.82
CA LYS A 94 -32.53 -14.75 15.96
C LYS A 94 -31.81 -14.99 17.28
N ASN A 95 -30.92 -14.09 17.70
CA ASN A 95 -30.17 -14.29 18.94
C ASN A 95 -31.07 -14.19 20.19
N GLU A 96 -32.07 -13.31 20.19
CA GLU A 96 -33.03 -13.18 21.29
C GLU A 96 -33.88 -14.44 21.49
N LEU A 97 -34.29 -15.12 20.40
CA LEU A 97 -34.96 -16.43 20.47
C LEU A 97 -34.14 -17.51 21.18
N HIS A 98 -32.82 -17.33 21.26
CA HIS A 98 -31.88 -18.21 21.95
C HIS A 98 -31.41 -17.66 23.31
N ASN A 99 -32.02 -16.59 23.82
CA ASN A 99 -31.60 -15.87 25.03
C ASN A 99 -30.15 -15.36 24.97
N ILE A 100 -29.68 -14.97 23.78
CA ILE A 100 -28.33 -14.44 23.58
C ILE A 100 -28.41 -12.93 23.35
N PHE A 101 -27.86 -12.16 24.30
CA PHE A 101 -27.88 -10.70 24.27
C PHE A 101 -26.45 -10.15 24.27
N PRO A 102 -26.12 -9.19 23.39
CA PRO A 102 -24.75 -8.71 23.23
C PRO A 102 -24.22 -7.97 24.48
N GLU A 103 -25.09 -7.40 25.30
CA GLU A 103 -24.74 -6.72 26.56
C GLU A 103 -24.36 -7.71 27.66
N TYR A 104 -24.77 -8.97 27.53
CA TYR A 104 -24.59 -10.02 28.53
C TYR A 104 -23.63 -11.11 28.06
N LEU A 105 -23.04 -10.96 26.88
CA LEU A 105 -22.12 -11.93 26.31
C LEU A 105 -20.69 -11.42 26.35
N LYS A 106 -19.80 -12.19 26.99
CA LYS A 106 -18.37 -11.86 27.07
C LYS A 106 -17.76 -11.75 25.66
N SER A 107 -17.00 -10.69 25.40
CA SER A 107 -16.42 -10.38 24.07
C SER A 107 -15.58 -11.50 23.44
N GLN A 108 -14.87 -12.29 24.25
CA GLN A 108 -14.05 -13.42 23.80
C GLN A 108 -14.76 -14.77 23.90
N SER A 109 -16.08 -14.78 24.01
CA SER A 109 -16.86 -16.01 24.14
C SER A 109 -16.87 -16.81 22.83
N ASN A 110 -16.82 -18.14 22.94
CA ASN A 110 -16.98 -19.05 21.81
C ASN A 110 -18.46 -19.42 21.55
N VAL A 111 -19.41 -18.78 22.24
CA VAL A 111 -20.85 -18.96 21.99
C VAL A 111 -21.16 -18.67 20.52
N ARG A 112 -21.99 -19.54 19.93
CA ARG A 112 -22.46 -19.37 18.55
C ARG A 112 -23.54 -18.31 18.51
N ILE A 113 -23.30 -17.27 17.72
CA ILE A 113 -24.22 -16.16 17.49
C ILE A 113 -24.65 -16.15 16.03
N PHE A 114 -25.85 -15.65 15.79
CA PHE A 114 -26.36 -15.38 14.45
C PHE A 114 -25.94 -13.97 14.03
N VAL A 115 -25.34 -13.88 12.85
CA VAL A 115 -24.93 -12.62 12.24
C VAL A 115 -25.58 -12.46 10.87
N ARG A 116 -25.90 -11.22 10.51
CA ARG A 116 -26.51 -10.85 9.24
C ARG A 116 -25.83 -9.63 8.65
N CYS A 117 -25.97 -9.43 7.34
CA CYS A 117 -25.52 -8.24 6.65
C CYS A 117 -26.59 -7.84 5.64
N GLU A 118 -27.25 -6.72 5.91
CA GLU A 118 -28.35 -6.23 5.06
C GLU A 118 -27.85 -5.83 3.68
N LYS A 119 -26.71 -5.15 3.61
CA LYS A 119 -26.09 -4.70 2.35
C LYS A 119 -25.87 -5.85 1.37
N HIS A 120 -25.41 -7.01 1.85
CA HIS A 120 -25.06 -8.16 1.00
C HIS A 120 -26.03 -9.32 1.11
N LYS A 121 -27.20 -9.12 1.75
CA LYS A 121 -28.23 -10.16 1.99
C LYS A 121 -27.60 -11.49 2.44
N TRP A 122 -26.69 -11.40 3.41
CA TRP A 122 -25.89 -12.53 3.88
C TRP A 122 -26.19 -12.81 5.35
N GLU A 123 -26.30 -14.08 5.72
CA GLU A 123 -26.44 -14.53 7.10
C GLU A 123 -25.55 -15.74 7.38
N ALA A 124 -25.11 -15.89 8.63
CA ALA A 124 -24.34 -17.04 9.08
C ALA A 124 -24.37 -17.18 10.61
N GLN A 125 -23.90 -18.33 11.10
CA GLN A 125 -23.49 -18.49 12.49
C GLN A 125 -21.99 -18.28 12.65
N ARG A 126 -21.58 -17.56 13.70
CA ARG A 126 -20.18 -17.27 14.03
C ARG A 126 -19.93 -17.44 15.53
N SER A 127 -18.67 -17.52 15.94
CA SER A 127 -18.37 -17.37 17.37
C SER A 127 -18.54 -15.89 17.75
N CYS A 128 -18.93 -15.59 18.99
CA CYS A 128 -18.97 -14.21 19.46
C CYS A 128 -17.59 -13.54 19.39
N ALA A 129 -16.52 -14.29 19.70
CA ALA A 129 -15.15 -13.83 19.56
C ALA A 129 -14.80 -13.37 18.14
N ASP A 130 -15.35 -14.00 17.09
CA ASP A 130 -15.11 -13.57 15.71
C ASP A 130 -15.58 -12.13 15.47
N LEU A 131 -16.71 -11.74 16.08
CA LEU A 131 -17.29 -10.41 15.92
C LEU A 131 -16.44 -9.32 16.60
N ASN A 132 -15.64 -9.71 17.60
CA ASN A 132 -14.76 -8.79 18.31
C ASN A 132 -13.50 -8.41 17.50
N TYR A 133 -13.02 -9.30 16.65
CA TYR A 133 -11.75 -9.13 15.94
C TYR A 133 -11.91 -8.93 14.43
N HIS A 134 -13.06 -9.32 13.87
CA HIS A 134 -13.22 -9.43 12.43
C HIS A 134 -14.60 -8.93 11.97
N ILE A 135 -14.62 -8.38 10.75
CA ILE A 135 -15.86 -8.13 10.03
C ILE A 135 -16.42 -9.49 9.56
N PRO A 136 -17.62 -9.90 10.01
CA PRO A 136 -18.13 -11.25 9.77
C PRO A 136 -18.54 -11.46 8.32
N CYS A 137 -19.15 -10.45 7.69
CA CYS A 137 -19.59 -10.53 6.30
C CYS A 137 -18.38 -10.70 5.36
N PRO A 138 -18.32 -11.77 4.55
CA PRO A 138 -17.18 -12.03 3.67
C PRO A 138 -17.05 -10.99 2.55
N TYR A 139 -18.15 -10.34 2.16
CA TYR A 139 -18.14 -9.27 1.16
C TYR A 139 -17.67 -7.93 1.75
N CYS A 140 -18.20 -7.49 2.90
CA CYS A 140 -17.71 -6.30 3.60
C CYS A 140 -16.23 -6.41 3.98
N SER A 141 -15.80 -7.61 4.40
CA SER A 141 -14.40 -7.89 4.73
C SER A 141 -13.50 -8.13 3.50
N LYS A 142 -14.03 -8.00 2.27
CA LYS A 142 -13.28 -8.17 1.01
C LYS A 142 -12.64 -9.56 0.84
N ARG A 143 -13.19 -10.57 1.53
CA ARG A 143 -12.79 -11.98 1.45
C ARG A 143 -13.56 -12.76 0.38
N MET A 144 -14.63 -12.19 -0.17
CA MET A 144 -15.37 -12.71 -1.32
C MET A 144 -15.62 -11.61 -2.35
N ALA A 145 -15.66 -12.00 -3.61
CA ALA A 145 -15.95 -11.08 -4.71
C ALA A 145 -17.40 -10.58 -4.61
N SER A 146 -17.60 -9.30 -4.87
CA SER A 146 -18.91 -8.65 -4.88
C SER A 146 -19.05 -7.75 -6.11
N PRO A 147 -20.26 -7.26 -6.45
CA PRO A 147 -20.46 -6.34 -7.57
C PRO A 147 -19.59 -5.09 -7.49
N GLU A 148 -19.27 -4.60 -6.30
CA GLU A 148 -18.40 -3.44 -6.05
C GLU A 148 -16.91 -3.80 -5.82
N TYR A 149 -16.58 -5.08 -5.65
CA TYR A 149 -15.21 -5.51 -5.33
C TYR A 149 -14.85 -6.84 -6.00
N ASN A 150 -14.29 -6.75 -7.20
CA ASN A 150 -13.80 -7.89 -7.99
C ASN A 150 -12.72 -7.41 -8.97
N LEU A 151 -12.05 -8.34 -9.64
CA LEU A 151 -10.95 -8.04 -10.57
C LEU A 151 -11.39 -7.11 -11.70
N LYS A 152 -12.59 -7.31 -12.28
CA LYS A 152 -13.12 -6.48 -13.37
C LYS A 152 -13.33 -5.03 -12.93
N VAL A 153 -13.89 -4.83 -11.74
CA VAL A 153 -14.22 -3.50 -11.22
C VAL A 153 -12.98 -2.76 -10.75
N CYS A 154 -12.06 -3.44 -10.07
CA CYS A 154 -10.86 -2.78 -9.53
C CYS A 154 -9.73 -2.63 -10.54
N PHE A 155 -9.63 -3.52 -11.54
CA PHE A 155 -8.53 -3.55 -12.52
C PHE A 155 -9.03 -3.94 -13.93
N PRO A 156 -9.83 -3.08 -14.59
CA PRO A 156 -10.47 -3.42 -15.87
C PRO A 156 -9.47 -3.80 -16.98
N ASP A 157 -8.35 -3.08 -17.10
CA ASP A 157 -7.32 -3.40 -18.12
C ASP A 157 -6.69 -4.78 -17.90
N ILE A 158 -6.39 -5.11 -16.65
CA ILE A 158 -5.81 -6.42 -16.29
C ILE A 158 -6.85 -7.52 -16.51
N ALA A 159 -8.11 -7.25 -16.20
CA ALA A 159 -9.21 -8.19 -16.42
C ALA A 159 -9.41 -8.51 -17.91
N ASN A 160 -9.12 -7.58 -18.82
CA ASN A 160 -9.17 -7.82 -20.27
C ASN A 160 -8.07 -8.76 -20.77
N GLU A 161 -6.98 -8.90 -20.01
CA GLU A 161 -5.92 -9.87 -20.29
C GLU A 161 -6.24 -11.26 -19.71
N LEU A 162 -7.35 -11.46 -19.00
CA LEU A 162 -7.69 -12.75 -18.39
C LEU A 162 -8.13 -13.77 -19.46
N HIS A 163 -7.69 -15.02 -19.33
CA HIS A 163 -8.14 -16.09 -20.23
C HIS A 163 -9.68 -16.25 -20.20
N PRO A 164 -10.37 -16.38 -21.35
CA PRO A 164 -11.84 -16.43 -21.45
C PRO A 164 -12.52 -17.49 -20.58
N LYS A 165 -11.82 -18.61 -20.29
CA LYS A 165 -12.28 -19.67 -19.37
C LYS A 165 -12.50 -19.20 -17.93
N HIS A 166 -11.99 -18.03 -17.53
CA HIS A 166 -12.11 -17.48 -16.20
C HIS A 166 -13.02 -16.24 -16.19
N ASN A 167 -13.91 -16.15 -15.20
CA ASN A 167 -14.79 -15.00 -15.03
C ASN A 167 -14.19 -13.97 -14.07
N SER A 168 -13.80 -12.80 -14.59
CA SER A 168 -13.17 -11.72 -13.81
C SER A 168 -14.07 -11.12 -12.71
N VAL A 169 -15.38 -11.30 -12.78
CA VAL A 169 -16.33 -10.83 -11.75
C VAL A 169 -16.30 -11.73 -10.50
N LEU A 170 -15.85 -12.98 -10.64
CA LEU A 170 -15.76 -13.95 -9.54
C LEU A 170 -14.38 -13.97 -8.86
N ILE A 171 -13.43 -13.17 -9.36
CA ILE A 171 -12.04 -13.18 -8.90
C ILE A 171 -11.77 -11.96 -8.02
N LEU A 172 -11.16 -12.19 -6.86
CA LEU A 172 -10.72 -11.10 -5.99
C LEU A 172 -9.46 -10.40 -6.54
N PRO A 173 -9.38 -9.06 -6.46
CA PRO A 173 -8.27 -8.31 -7.06
C PRO A 173 -6.88 -8.68 -6.54
N PHE A 174 -6.75 -9.13 -5.29
CA PHE A 174 -5.46 -9.46 -4.68
C PHE A 174 -5.31 -10.94 -4.34
N SER A 175 -6.09 -11.79 -5.01
CA SER A 175 -6.09 -13.23 -4.76
C SER A 175 -4.74 -13.87 -5.05
N THR A 176 -4.39 -14.89 -4.27
CA THR A 176 -3.24 -15.77 -4.54
C THR A 176 -3.54 -16.81 -5.63
N CYS A 177 -4.78 -16.88 -6.13
CA CYS A 177 -5.15 -17.81 -7.19
C CYS A 177 -4.32 -17.57 -8.46
N ILE A 178 -3.80 -18.67 -9.02
CA ILE A 178 -3.06 -18.67 -10.27
C ILE A 178 -4.07 -18.90 -11.39
N VAL A 179 -4.07 -17.97 -12.36
CA VAL A 179 -4.92 -18.00 -13.55
C VAL A 179 -4.07 -17.69 -14.78
N GLU A 180 -4.63 -17.95 -15.96
CA GLU A 180 -3.98 -17.68 -17.23
C GLU A 180 -4.26 -16.25 -17.72
N TRP A 181 -3.21 -15.60 -18.24
CA TRP A 181 -3.22 -14.25 -18.77
C TRP A 181 -2.71 -14.23 -20.19
N TRP A 182 -3.37 -13.46 -21.06
CA TRP A 182 -2.93 -13.18 -22.40
C TRP A 182 -1.77 -12.19 -22.38
N CYS A 183 -0.64 -12.58 -22.96
CA CYS A 183 0.43 -11.65 -23.28
C CYS A 183 0.25 -11.13 -24.70
N LYS A 184 -0.04 -9.83 -24.86
CA LYS A 184 -0.16 -9.18 -26.18
C LYS A 184 1.11 -9.31 -27.05
N TYR A 185 2.27 -9.45 -26.42
CA TYR A 185 3.57 -9.54 -27.09
C TYR A 185 3.92 -10.98 -27.49
N CYS A 186 3.78 -11.95 -26.59
CA CYS A 186 3.97 -13.36 -26.93
C CYS A 186 2.84 -13.92 -27.81
N ARG A 187 1.69 -13.23 -27.89
CA ARG A 187 0.44 -13.72 -28.48
C ARG A 187 0.06 -15.10 -27.94
N GLY A 188 0.13 -15.24 -26.62
CA GLY A 188 -0.12 -16.51 -25.94
C GLY A 188 -0.45 -16.34 -24.47
N TYR A 189 -0.96 -17.41 -23.87
CA TYR A 189 -1.34 -17.43 -22.46
C TYR A 189 -0.16 -17.85 -21.57
N TYR A 190 -0.13 -17.27 -20.37
CA TYR A 190 0.82 -17.65 -19.34
C TYR A 190 0.17 -17.62 -17.96
N GLU A 191 0.63 -18.46 -17.05
CA GLU A 191 0.09 -18.55 -15.70
C GLU A 191 0.72 -17.52 -14.76
N LYS A 192 -0.12 -16.86 -13.95
CA LYS A 192 0.33 -15.98 -12.87
C LYS A 192 -0.73 -15.81 -11.80
N ALA A 193 -0.27 -15.62 -10.55
CA ALA A 193 -1.15 -15.22 -9.45
C ALA A 193 -1.75 -13.82 -9.70
N VAL A 194 -3.06 -13.67 -9.45
CA VAL A 194 -3.80 -12.41 -9.64
C VAL A 194 -3.17 -11.26 -8.85
N GLY A 195 -2.86 -11.48 -7.57
CA GLY A 195 -2.25 -10.47 -6.71
C GLY A 195 -0.91 -9.95 -7.23
N LEU A 196 -0.11 -10.77 -7.91
CA LEU A 196 1.16 -10.31 -8.50
C LEU A 196 0.95 -9.40 -9.72
N ARG A 197 -0.12 -9.62 -10.48
CA ARG A 197 -0.49 -8.80 -11.63
C ARG A 197 -1.04 -7.45 -11.19
N THR A 198 -1.91 -7.43 -10.19
CA THR A 198 -2.62 -6.23 -9.72
C THR A 198 -1.80 -5.36 -8.77
N SER A 199 -1.00 -5.95 -7.86
CA SER A 199 -0.23 -5.18 -6.87
C SER A 199 1.19 -4.81 -7.32
N GLN A 200 1.85 -5.68 -8.10
CA GLN A 200 3.25 -5.50 -8.49
C GLN A 200 3.43 -5.27 -10.00
N GLY A 201 2.35 -5.31 -10.78
CA GLY A 201 2.41 -5.15 -12.24
C GLY A 201 3.21 -6.25 -12.94
N HIS A 202 3.36 -7.42 -12.31
CA HIS A 202 4.14 -8.51 -12.89
C HIS A 202 3.44 -9.13 -14.10
N GLY A 203 3.93 -8.83 -15.30
CA GLY A 203 3.46 -9.37 -16.57
C GLY A 203 4.01 -10.77 -16.89
N CYS A 204 4.15 -11.03 -18.20
CA CYS A 204 4.66 -12.31 -18.72
C CYS A 204 6.05 -12.63 -18.14
N PRO A 205 6.30 -13.85 -17.64
CA PRO A 205 7.61 -14.27 -17.15
C PRO A 205 8.73 -14.07 -18.17
N LEU A 206 8.46 -14.35 -19.45
CA LEU A 206 9.43 -14.22 -20.53
C LEU A 206 9.94 -12.78 -20.65
N HIS A 207 9.02 -11.82 -20.83
CA HIS A 207 9.39 -10.41 -20.88
C HIS A 207 10.01 -9.95 -19.59
N LYS A 208 9.46 -10.32 -18.42
CA LYS A 208 10.07 -9.97 -17.13
C LYS A 208 11.54 -10.40 -17.06
N SER A 209 11.87 -11.62 -17.49
CA SER A 209 13.26 -12.09 -17.57
C SER A 209 14.07 -11.27 -18.55
N ALA A 210 13.55 -10.95 -19.73
CA ALA A 210 14.23 -10.10 -20.70
C ALA A 210 14.59 -8.71 -20.12
N HIS A 211 13.74 -8.13 -19.27
CA HIS A 211 14.01 -6.83 -18.63
C HIS A 211 14.93 -6.89 -17.40
N GLN A 212 15.11 -8.06 -16.81
CA GLN A 212 16.04 -8.27 -15.71
C GLN A 212 17.47 -8.58 -16.18
N SER A 213 17.68 -8.56 -17.50
CA SER A 213 18.91 -8.93 -18.20
C SER A 213 19.59 -7.70 -18.79
N SER A 214 20.81 -7.86 -19.34
CA SER A 214 21.29 -6.84 -20.28
C SER A 214 20.32 -6.72 -21.45
N LYS A 215 20.24 -5.54 -22.08
CA LYS A 215 19.35 -5.32 -23.23
C LYS A 215 19.62 -6.32 -24.34
N THR A 216 20.89 -6.62 -24.60
CA THR A 216 21.30 -7.59 -25.60
C THR A 216 20.79 -8.99 -25.28
N GLU A 217 21.02 -9.50 -24.06
CA GLU A 217 20.49 -10.80 -23.62
C GLU A 217 18.95 -10.84 -23.73
N GLY A 218 18.27 -9.77 -23.35
CA GLY A 218 16.81 -9.66 -23.45
C GLY A 218 16.32 -9.75 -24.90
N ILE A 219 17.00 -9.09 -25.84
CA ILE A 219 16.69 -9.15 -27.27
C ILE A 219 16.91 -10.56 -27.81
N ILE A 220 18.08 -11.16 -27.55
CA ILE A 220 18.39 -12.52 -28.01
C ILE A 220 17.35 -13.51 -27.47
N LEU A 221 16.99 -13.41 -26.18
CA LEU A 221 15.99 -14.28 -25.56
C LEU A 221 14.62 -14.19 -26.25
N LEU A 222 14.15 -12.98 -26.55
CA LEU A 222 12.85 -12.78 -27.18
C LEU A 222 12.86 -13.22 -28.66
N VAL A 223 13.94 -12.94 -29.40
CA VAL A 223 14.06 -13.37 -30.81
C VAL A 223 14.06 -14.89 -30.90
N LEU A 224 14.87 -15.58 -30.09
CA LEU A 224 14.92 -17.05 -30.10
C LEU A 224 13.58 -17.67 -29.70
N ASN A 225 12.83 -17.07 -28.76
CA ASN A 225 11.50 -17.56 -28.43
C ASN A 225 10.47 -17.30 -29.52
N LYS A 226 10.58 -16.21 -30.29
CA LYS A 226 9.73 -15.96 -31.45
C LYS A 226 9.97 -17.00 -32.55
N LEU A 227 11.22 -17.42 -32.75
CA LEU A 227 11.62 -18.31 -33.83
C LEU A 227 11.46 -19.80 -33.50
N LEU A 228 11.80 -20.21 -32.27
CA LEU A 228 11.89 -21.61 -31.86
C LEU A 228 11.07 -21.93 -30.60
N GLY A 229 10.87 -20.94 -29.73
CA GLY A 229 10.22 -21.13 -28.42
C GLY A 229 11.07 -21.91 -27.41
N GLY A 230 10.63 -21.92 -26.15
CA GLY A 230 11.20 -22.76 -25.10
C GLY A 230 12.51 -22.27 -24.48
N PHE A 231 12.97 -21.05 -24.80
CA PHE A 231 14.15 -20.45 -24.20
C PHE A 231 13.78 -19.63 -22.96
N SER A 232 14.61 -19.70 -21.92
CA SER A 232 14.37 -19.03 -20.64
C SER A 232 15.68 -18.72 -19.91
N LYS A 233 15.64 -17.81 -18.92
CA LYS A 233 16.74 -17.63 -17.97
C LYS A 233 16.66 -18.69 -16.87
N ILE A 234 17.79 -19.31 -16.52
CA ILE A 234 17.82 -20.34 -15.48
C ILE A 234 19.02 -20.20 -14.54
N LYS A 235 18.80 -20.55 -13.27
CA LYS A 235 19.84 -20.76 -12.26
C LYS A 235 19.77 -22.20 -11.79
N PHE A 236 20.70 -23.04 -12.24
CA PHE A 236 20.69 -24.44 -11.86
C PHE A 236 20.94 -24.61 -10.36
N LYS A 237 20.23 -25.55 -9.75
CA LYS A 237 20.38 -25.85 -8.32
C LYS A 237 21.56 -26.79 -8.05
N THR A 238 21.83 -27.68 -9.00
CA THR A 238 22.76 -28.81 -8.96
C THR A 238 24.19 -28.40 -9.27
N VAL A 239 24.39 -27.41 -10.14
CA VAL A 239 25.73 -26.89 -10.50
C VAL A 239 26.00 -25.51 -9.86
N ARG A 240 27.18 -25.39 -9.23
CA ARG A 240 27.56 -24.24 -8.40
C ARG A 240 29.01 -23.84 -8.64
N TRP A 241 29.29 -22.57 -8.45
CA TRP A 241 30.64 -22.05 -8.32
C TRP A 241 31.32 -22.62 -7.07
N SER A 242 32.65 -22.53 -7.01
CA SER A 242 33.45 -22.96 -5.86
C SER A 242 33.08 -22.25 -4.55
N ASN A 243 32.50 -21.05 -4.62
CA ASN A 243 31.98 -20.28 -3.48
C ASN A 243 30.54 -20.66 -3.08
N GLY A 244 29.97 -21.73 -3.64
CA GLY A 244 28.64 -22.24 -3.33
C GLY A 244 27.48 -21.48 -4.00
N ARG A 245 27.75 -20.42 -4.77
CA ARG A 245 26.71 -19.71 -5.55
C ARG A 245 26.25 -20.57 -6.73
N ARG A 246 24.94 -20.53 -7.01
CA ARG A 246 24.36 -21.18 -8.19
C ARG A 246 24.89 -20.56 -9.47
N ILE A 247 25.14 -21.38 -10.48
CA ILE A 247 25.52 -20.91 -11.81
C ILE A 247 24.26 -20.47 -12.56
N GLU A 248 24.30 -19.25 -13.08
CA GLU A 248 23.28 -18.66 -13.94
C GLU A 248 23.67 -18.87 -15.39
N ILE A 249 22.72 -19.26 -16.24
CA ILE A 249 22.87 -19.29 -17.70
C ILE A 249 21.99 -18.19 -18.27
N ASP A 250 22.56 -17.37 -19.16
CA ASP A 250 21.87 -16.21 -19.71
C ASP A 250 20.62 -16.60 -20.49
N ILE A 251 20.70 -17.65 -21.31
CA ILE A 251 19.57 -18.16 -22.08
C ILE A 251 19.69 -19.68 -22.21
N PHE A 252 18.65 -20.42 -21.84
CA PHE A 252 18.65 -21.88 -21.84
C PHE A 252 17.34 -22.45 -22.39
N ASN A 253 17.45 -23.46 -23.25
CA ASN A 253 16.33 -24.26 -23.71
C ASN A 253 16.43 -25.68 -23.13
N SER A 254 15.53 -26.02 -22.21
CA SER A 254 15.57 -27.31 -21.50
C SER A 254 15.24 -28.51 -22.39
N LYS A 255 14.42 -28.33 -23.43
CA LYS A 255 14.06 -29.41 -24.36
C LYS A 255 15.23 -29.73 -25.30
N LEU A 256 15.89 -28.70 -25.80
CA LEU A 256 17.05 -28.85 -26.69
C LEU A 256 18.36 -29.09 -25.91
N LYS A 257 18.36 -28.87 -24.59
CA LYS A 257 19.56 -28.84 -23.73
C LYS A 257 20.65 -27.89 -24.26
N VAL A 258 20.24 -26.76 -24.84
CA VAL A 258 21.15 -25.74 -25.39
C VAL A 258 21.23 -24.56 -24.43
N ALA A 259 22.45 -24.21 -24.04
CA ALA A 259 22.78 -23.02 -23.25
C ALA A 259 23.45 -21.97 -24.12
N LEU A 260 23.08 -20.70 -23.94
CA LEU A 260 23.72 -19.55 -24.56
C LEU A 260 24.20 -18.57 -23.50
N GLU A 261 25.37 -17.99 -23.77
CA GLU A 261 26.01 -16.95 -23.00
C GLU A 261 26.30 -15.76 -23.93
N TYR A 262 26.02 -14.54 -23.48
CA TYR A 262 26.38 -13.33 -24.22
C TYR A 262 27.48 -12.57 -23.50
N ASP A 263 28.64 -12.48 -24.14
CA ASP A 263 29.79 -11.73 -23.63
C ASP A 263 29.92 -10.42 -24.40
N GLY A 264 29.32 -9.35 -23.84
CA GLY A 264 29.54 -8.00 -24.33
C GLY A 264 30.91 -7.47 -23.92
N TYR A 265 31.43 -6.43 -24.58
CA TYR A 265 32.76 -5.86 -24.29
C TYR A 265 32.74 -4.96 -23.04
N PRO A 266 33.23 -5.37 -21.85
CA PRO A 266 33.25 -4.52 -20.66
C PRO A 266 34.67 -4.01 -20.42
N HIS A 267 34.80 -2.82 -19.84
CA HIS A 267 36.07 -2.22 -19.45
C HIS A 267 37.01 -3.22 -18.72
N LYS A 268 38.05 -3.69 -19.44
CA LYS A 268 39.23 -4.49 -19.06
C LYS A 268 39.23 -5.16 -17.67
N ARG A 269 39.40 -6.49 -17.62
CA ARG A 269 40.21 -7.24 -16.61
C ARG A 269 40.32 -8.74 -16.95
N ASN A 270 41.53 -9.30 -16.90
CA ASN A 270 41.83 -10.74 -17.05
C ASN A 270 40.99 -11.66 -16.12
N SER A 271 40.47 -11.14 -15.01
CA SER A 271 39.64 -11.91 -14.06
C SER A 271 38.32 -12.39 -14.65
N ILE A 272 37.72 -11.64 -15.59
CA ILE A 272 36.46 -12.04 -16.24
C ILE A 272 36.71 -13.24 -17.16
N MET A 273 37.76 -13.16 -17.98
CA MET A 273 38.20 -14.28 -18.84
C MET A 273 38.46 -15.56 -18.04
N ILE A 274 39.10 -15.46 -16.86
CA ILE A 274 39.31 -16.62 -15.97
C ILE A 274 37.98 -17.18 -15.44
N SER A 275 37.03 -16.31 -15.10
CA SER A 275 35.69 -16.72 -14.66
C SER A 275 34.92 -17.44 -15.76
N ASP A 276 34.97 -16.90 -16.98
CA ASP A 276 34.35 -17.47 -18.17
C ASP A 276 34.95 -18.83 -18.53
N GLN A 277 36.28 -18.95 -18.51
CA GLN A 277 36.97 -20.21 -18.76
C GLN A 277 36.56 -21.29 -17.75
N LYS A 278 36.49 -20.93 -16.46
CA LYS A 278 36.00 -21.84 -15.41
C LYS A 278 34.55 -22.24 -15.63
N LYS A 279 33.71 -21.33 -16.12
CA LYS A 279 32.31 -21.63 -16.45
C LYS A 279 32.25 -22.65 -17.60
N ASN A 280 33.03 -22.46 -18.66
CA ASN A 280 33.14 -23.44 -19.74
C ASN A 280 33.56 -24.82 -19.22
N GLU A 281 34.59 -24.90 -18.37
CA GLU A 281 35.07 -26.16 -17.79
C GLU A 281 33.98 -26.86 -16.96
N ILE A 282 33.27 -26.11 -16.11
CA ILE A 282 32.20 -26.67 -15.27
C ILE A 282 31.02 -27.16 -16.12
N LEU A 283 30.64 -26.40 -17.14
CA LEU A 283 29.46 -26.71 -17.97
C LEU A 283 29.73 -27.77 -19.03
N HIS A 284 30.99 -28.02 -19.40
CA HIS A 284 31.34 -29.09 -20.34
C HIS A 284 30.85 -30.46 -19.86
N SER A 285 31.02 -30.73 -18.57
CA SER A 285 30.73 -32.00 -17.92
C SER A 285 29.32 -32.09 -17.32
N PHE A 286 28.42 -31.16 -17.67
CA PHE A 286 27.11 -31.03 -17.01
C PHE A 286 25.98 -31.58 -17.89
N ASP A 287 25.43 -32.74 -17.52
CA ASP A 287 24.48 -33.53 -18.33
C ASP A 287 23.15 -32.84 -18.71
N GLU A 288 22.78 -31.76 -18.01
CA GLU A 288 21.59 -30.96 -18.35
C GLU A 288 21.85 -30.03 -19.55
N ILE A 289 23.12 -29.80 -19.93
CA ILE A 289 23.54 -29.00 -21.08
C ILE A 289 24.29 -29.88 -22.08
N SER A 290 23.68 -30.11 -23.24
CA SER A 290 24.29 -30.85 -24.34
C SER A 290 25.18 -29.95 -25.19
N VAL A 291 24.84 -28.66 -25.32
CA VAL A 291 25.57 -27.71 -26.15
C VAL A 291 25.65 -26.36 -25.45
N LEU A 292 26.85 -25.78 -25.37
CA LEU A 292 27.07 -24.40 -24.94
C LEU A 292 27.47 -23.54 -26.14
N ILE A 293 26.72 -22.48 -26.41
CA ILE A 293 27.06 -21.50 -27.46
C ILE A 293 27.39 -20.18 -26.78
N ARG A 294 28.57 -19.63 -27.05
CA ARG A 294 29.02 -18.36 -26.48
C ARG A 294 29.11 -17.31 -27.57
N ILE A 295 28.22 -16.33 -27.50
CA ILE A 295 28.18 -15.18 -28.42
C ILE A 295 29.07 -14.09 -27.84
N ARG A 296 30.15 -13.76 -28.55
CA ARG A 296 31.20 -12.87 -28.07
C ARG A 296 31.34 -11.67 -28.99
N GLU A 297 31.36 -10.47 -28.43
CA GLU A 297 31.73 -9.28 -29.20
C GLU A 297 33.19 -9.36 -29.66
N GLU A 298 33.48 -8.83 -30.85
CA GLU A 298 34.83 -8.80 -31.42
C GLU A 298 35.83 -8.05 -30.51
N GLY A 299 37.05 -8.59 -30.44
CA GLY A 299 38.14 -8.01 -29.65
C GLY A 299 38.19 -8.46 -28.19
N LEU A 300 37.34 -9.41 -27.77
CA LEU A 300 37.49 -10.09 -26.47
C LEU A 300 38.67 -11.08 -26.48
N PRO A 301 39.34 -11.30 -25.32
CA PRO A 301 40.40 -12.31 -25.20
C PRO A 301 39.90 -13.71 -25.60
N PRO A 302 40.75 -14.56 -26.19
CA PRO A 302 40.34 -15.91 -26.59
C PRO A 302 40.05 -16.80 -25.37
N LEU A 303 39.09 -17.71 -25.53
CA LEU A 303 38.79 -18.79 -24.59
C LEU A 303 39.10 -20.15 -25.21
N LYS A 304 39.24 -21.18 -24.37
CA LYS A 304 39.29 -22.57 -24.80
C LYS A 304 37.90 -23.19 -24.74
N TYR A 305 37.53 -23.90 -25.79
CA TYR A 305 36.24 -24.55 -25.97
C TYR A 305 36.42 -26.06 -26.07
N ASN A 306 35.54 -26.80 -25.40
CA ASN A 306 35.46 -28.25 -25.53
C ASN A 306 34.59 -28.66 -26.74
N ASN A 307 34.54 -29.96 -27.05
CA ASN A 307 33.82 -30.50 -28.21
C ASN A 307 32.32 -30.14 -28.29
N ASN A 308 31.67 -29.91 -27.15
CA ASN A 308 30.26 -29.51 -27.06
C ASN A 308 30.06 -27.99 -26.88
N GLN A 309 31.09 -27.19 -27.14
CA GLN A 309 31.08 -25.75 -26.91
C GLN A 309 31.49 -25.00 -28.18
N PHE A 310 30.72 -23.98 -28.54
CA PHE A 310 30.88 -23.27 -29.80
C PHE A 310 30.99 -21.77 -29.55
N GLU A 311 31.95 -21.14 -30.23
CA GLU A 311 32.10 -19.69 -30.25
C GLU A 311 31.40 -19.09 -31.47
N ILE A 312 30.68 -17.99 -31.24
CA ILE A 312 30.14 -17.14 -32.29
C ILE A 312 30.63 -15.73 -32.04
N ILE A 313 31.44 -15.21 -32.95
CA ILE A 313 31.92 -13.82 -32.89
C ILE A 313 30.87 -12.91 -33.56
N CYS A 314 30.52 -11.82 -32.89
CA CYS A 314 29.64 -10.78 -33.41
C CYS A 314 30.34 -9.40 -33.36
N ALA A 315 29.87 -8.46 -34.17
CA ALA A 315 30.40 -7.10 -34.13
C ALA A 315 30.08 -6.43 -32.78
N LYS A 316 30.77 -5.33 -32.46
CA LYS A 316 30.55 -4.60 -31.20
C LYS A 316 29.14 -4.08 -31.11
N HIS A 317 28.66 -3.95 -29.88
CA HIS A 317 27.34 -3.42 -29.61
C HIS A 317 27.12 -2.04 -30.23
N ASP A 318 26.05 -1.92 -31.01
CA ASP A 318 25.48 -0.67 -31.49
C ASP A 318 24.01 -0.53 -31.09
N GLN A 319 23.46 0.70 -31.13
CA GLN A 319 22.11 0.99 -30.63
C GLN A 319 20.98 0.36 -31.45
N THR A 320 21.23 -0.05 -32.69
CA THR A 320 20.26 -0.69 -33.59
C THR A 320 20.11 -2.18 -33.34
N TYR A 321 21.10 -2.81 -32.68
CA TYR A 321 21.20 -4.26 -32.46
C TYR A 321 21.24 -5.11 -33.74
N LEU A 322 21.42 -4.49 -34.92
CA LEU A 322 21.57 -5.21 -36.18
C LEU A 322 22.80 -6.11 -36.19
N PHE A 323 23.83 -5.79 -35.39
CA PHE A 323 25.00 -6.64 -35.19
C PHE A 323 24.68 -8.06 -34.68
N LEU A 324 23.51 -8.28 -34.09
CA LEU A 324 23.07 -9.58 -33.62
C LEU A 324 22.55 -10.50 -34.74
N ILE A 325 22.17 -9.96 -35.90
CA ILE A 325 21.56 -10.76 -36.98
C ILE A 325 22.48 -11.91 -37.41
N PRO A 326 23.77 -11.69 -37.74
CA PRO A 326 24.65 -12.79 -38.13
C PRO A 326 24.86 -13.81 -36.99
N ALA A 327 24.90 -13.33 -35.74
CA ALA A 327 25.07 -14.21 -34.58
C ALA A 327 23.85 -15.11 -34.39
N ILE A 328 22.63 -14.55 -34.48
CA ILE A 328 21.37 -15.30 -34.38
C ILE A 328 21.28 -16.32 -35.51
N GLN A 329 21.62 -15.96 -36.75
CA GLN A 329 21.67 -16.91 -37.86
C GLN A 329 22.63 -18.06 -37.59
N ARG A 330 23.81 -17.76 -37.04
CA ARG A 330 24.80 -18.79 -36.72
C ARG A 330 24.33 -19.72 -35.59
N VAL A 331 23.63 -19.19 -34.59
CA VAL A 331 22.96 -20.00 -33.55
C VAL A 331 21.96 -20.96 -34.20
N LEU A 332 21.08 -20.46 -35.06
CA LEU A 332 20.06 -21.27 -35.73
C LEU A 332 20.69 -22.36 -36.61
N GLN A 333 21.76 -22.01 -37.32
CA GLN A 333 22.50 -22.96 -38.15
C GLN A 333 23.17 -24.06 -37.30
N LEU A 334 23.79 -23.72 -36.16
CA LEU A 334 24.37 -24.72 -35.26
C LEU A 334 23.30 -25.66 -34.69
N ILE A 335 22.14 -25.13 -34.27
CA ILE A 335 21.02 -25.94 -33.79
C ILE A 335 20.54 -26.93 -34.86
N LYS A 336 20.54 -26.49 -36.13
CA LYS A 336 20.20 -27.32 -37.29
C LYS A 336 21.27 -28.38 -37.58
N ASP A 337 22.54 -27.99 -37.64
CA ASP A 337 23.67 -28.87 -37.98
C ASP A 337 23.86 -29.99 -36.94
N LEU A 338 23.55 -29.69 -35.68
CA LEU A 338 23.55 -30.65 -34.57
C LEU A 338 22.28 -31.54 -34.54
N ASN A 339 21.41 -31.42 -35.55
CA ASN A 339 20.14 -32.15 -35.69
C ASN A 339 19.26 -32.13 -34.43
N LEU A 340 19.28 -31.02 -33.68
CA LEU A 340 18.50 -30.91 -32.44
C LEU A 340 17.01 -30.69 -32.72
N ILE A 341 16.70 -29.97 -33.80
CA ILE A 341 15.34 -29.73 -34.30
C ILE A 341 15.41 -29.29 -35.76
N SER A 342 14.33 -29.51 -36.51
CA SER A 342 14.21 -28.92 -37.86
C SER A 342 14.06 -27.41 -37.75
N VAL A 343 15.00 -26.66 -38.34
CA VAL A 343 15.00 -25.20 -38.35
C VAL A 343 14.88 -24.71 -39.78
N GLN A 344 13.90 -23.84 -40.03
CA GLN A 344 13.77 -23.13 -41.31
C GLN A 344 14.87 -22.08 -41.48
N VAL A 345 15.29 -21.81 -42.72
CA VAL A 345 16.25 -20.75 -43.02
C VAL A 345 15.51 -19.42 -43.04
N TYR A 346 16.02 -18.43 -42.31
CA TYR A 346 15.43 -17.10 -42.23
C TYR A 346 16.34 -16.09 -42.94
N SER A 347 15.77 -15.30 -43.85
CA SER A 347 16.48 -14.17 -44.48
C SER A 347 16.79 -13.07 -43.47
N ASP A 348 17.86 -12.31 -43.69
CA ASP A 348 18.22 -11.12 -42.91
C ASP A 348 17.05 -10.15 -42.77
N ILE A 349 16.34 -9.86 -43.88
CA ILE A 349 15.17 -8.96 -43.92
C ILE A 349 14.11 -9.38 -42.90
N TYR A 350 13.81 -10.68 -42.84
CA TYR A 350 12.85 -11.22 -41.89
C TYR A 350 13.32 -11.09 -40.44
N LEU A 351 14.59 -11.39 -40.16
CA LEU A 351 15.15 -11.26 -38.81
C LEU A 351 15.22 -9.80 -38.36
N ILE A 352 15.49 -8.86 -39.27
CA ILE A 352 15.41 -7.41 -39.02
C ILE A 352 13.99 -7.04 -38.62
N SER A 353 12.97 -7.50 -39.36
CA SER A 353 11.57 -7.23 -39.01
C SER A 353 11.18 -7.75 -37.63
N ILE A 354 11.74 -8.90 -37.21
CA ILE A 354 11.53 -9.44 -35.86
C ILE A 354 12.24 -8.57 -34.82
N LEU A 355 13.47 -8.13 -35.07
CA LEU A 355 14.19 -7.22 -34.18
C LEU A 355 13.41 -5.92 -34.00
N GLU A 356 12.90 -5.33 -35.08
CA GLU A 356 12.06 -4.12 -35.03
C GLU A 356 10.76 -4.34 -34.24
N GLU A 357 10.13 -5.52 -34.33
CA GLU A 357 8.96 -5.88 -33.53
C GLU A 357 9.30 -6.03 -32.02
N ILE A 358 10.48 -6.58 -31.71
CA ILE A 358 10.91 -6.90 -30.33
C ILE A 358 11.57 -5.72 -29.64
N PHE A 359 12.20 -4.82 -30.38
CA PHE A 359 12.94 -3.69 -29.84
C PHE A 359 12.06 -2.83 -28.93
N PRO A 360 10.82 -2.42 -29.31
CA PRO A 360 9.91 -1.77 -28.39
C PRO A 360 9.62 -2.62 -27.16
N GLN A 361 9.55 -3.95 -27.26
CA GLN A 361 9.18 -4.82 -26.14
C GLN A 361 10.21 -4.78 -25.02
N VAL A 362 11.52 -4.87 -25.33
CA VAL A 362 12.63 -4.83 -24.34
C VAL A 362 12.79 -3.44 -23.71
N TYR A 363 12.41 -2.41 -24.46
CA TYR A 363 12.41 -1.02 -23.98
C TYR A 363 11.09 -0.65 -23.27
N SER A 364 9.99 -1.35 -23.56
CA SER A 364 8.63 -0.98 -23.15
C SER A 364 8.25 -1.34 -21.73
N ASN A 365 8.85 -2.34 -21.05
CA ASN A 365 8.62 -2.41 -19.59
C ASN A 365 9.44 -1.35 -18.84
N ALA A 366 10.48 -0.75 -19.44
CA ALA A 366 10.93 0.53 -18.90
C ALA A 366 9.84 1.56 -19.14
N VAL A 367 9.30 1.73 -20.36
CA VAL A 367 8.30 2.78 -20.66
C VAL A 367 6.93 2.61 -19.96
N PHE A 368 6.38 1.40 -19.78
CA PHE A 368 5.06 1.14 -19.18
C PHE A 368 5.11 1.09 -17.64
N VAL A 369 6.21 0.55 -17.07
CA VAL A 369 6.50 0.69 -15.64
C VAL A 369 6.89 2.14 -15.33
N LEU A 370 7.55 2.83 -16.26
CA LEU A 370 7.78 4.28 -16.18
C LEU A 370 6.47 5.02 -16.31
N GLU A 371 5.54 4.74 -17.22
CA GLU A 371 4.27 5.49 -17.32
C GLU A 371 3.47 5.40 -16.02
N LYS A 372 3.23 4.20 -15.49
CA LYS A 372 2.47 4.05 -14.23
C LYS A 372 3.23 4.53 -12.97
N ASN A 373 4.57 4.47 -12.96
CA ASN A 373 5.40 5.02 -11.86
C ASN A 373 6.12 6.31 -12.23
N SER A 374 5.63 7.02 -13.24
CA SER A 374 6.27 8.22 -13.76
C SER A 374 6.07 9.33 -12.77
N PHE A 375 6.93 10.32 -12.82
CA PHE A 375 6.75 11.54 -12.06
C PHE A 375 5.41 12.20 -12.43
N THR A 376 5.05 12.24 -13.71
CA THR A 376 3.81 12.87 -14.22
C THR A 376 2.54 12.16 -13.74
N VAL A 377 2.52 10.83 -13.66
CA VAL A 377 1.36 10.06 -13.18
C VAL A 377 1.32 9.98 -11.65
N SER A 378 2.49 9.88 -11.00
CA SER A 378 2.55 9.75 -9.53
C SER A 378 2.34 11.07 -8.79
N ALA A 379 2.70 12.20 -9.42
CA ALA A 379 2.66 13.52 -8.81
C ALA A 379 2.28 14.64 -9.81
N PRO A 380 1.14 14.53 -10.54
CA PRO A 380 0.71 15.54 -11.50
C PRO A 380 0.59 16.96 -10.90
N GLY A 381 0.21 17.09 -9.62
CA GLY A 381 0.13 18.39 -8.93
C GLY A 381 1.48 19.09 -8.75
N LEU A 382 2.60 18.38 -8.90
CA LEU A 382 3.94 18.96 -8.83
C LEU A 382 4.48 19.45 -10.17
N LEU A 383 3.79 19.19 -11.28
CA LEU A 383 4.25 19.57 -12.62
C LEU A 383 4.44 21.09 -12.77
N GLY A 384 3.63 21.90 -12.08
CA GLY A 384 3.79 23.36 -12.07
C GLY A 384 5.09 23.86 -11.44
N HIS A 385 5.88 22.99 -10.78
CA HIS A 385 7.20 23.33 -10.25
C HIS A 385 8.32 23.14 -11.27
N LEU A 386 8.08 22.38 -12.34
CA LEU A 386 9.06 22.11 -13.38
C LEU A 386 9.04 23.24 -14.41
N ASP A 387 10.22 23.70 -14.84
CA ASP A 387 10.32 24.60 -15.99
C ASP A 387 10.48 23.83 -17.32
N ASP A 388 10.39 24.56 -18.44
CA ASP A 388 10.39 23.99 -19.80
C ASP A 388 11.71 23.31 -20.19
N ASN A 389 12.80 23.51 -19.44
CA ASN A 389 14.09 22.86 -19.71
C ASN A 389 14.13 21.40 -19.22
N ASN A 390 13.10 20.93 -18.52
CA ASN A 390 13.00 19.54 -18.10
C ASN A 390 12.52 18.67 -19.26
N LEU A 391 13.46 17.95 -19.90
CA LEU A 391 13.13 17.01 -20.98
C LEU A 391 12.35 15.80 -20.43
N ASN A 392 11.13 15.61 -20.92
CA ASN A 392 10.28 14.42 -20.75
C ASN A 392 10.12 13.91 -19.30
N PRO A 393 9.46 14.67 -18.40
CA PRO A 393 9.18 14.22 -17.01
C PRO A 393 8.37 12.91 -16.93
N SER A 394 7.65 12.54 -17.99
CA SER A 394 6.92 11.27 -18.11
C SER A 394 7.83 10.04 -18.17
N LEU A 395 9.11 10.21 -18.52
CA LEU A 395 10.11 9.13 -18.56
C LEU A 395 10.92 9.03 -17.27
N VAL A 396 10.67 9.89 -16.29
CA VAL A 396 11.39 9.91 -15.01
C VAL A 396 10.58 9.16 -13.96
N SER A 397 11.18 8.14 -13.34
CA SER A 397 10.49 7.38 -12.28
C SER A 397 10.40 8.18 -10.98
N ARG A 398 9.30 8.01 -10.23
CA ARG A 398 9.01 8.70 -8.96
C ARG A 398 10.08 8.52 -7.87
N GLY A 399 10.85 7.43 -7.93
CA GLY A 399 11.86 7.07 -6.94
C GLY A 399 13.30 7.41 -7.34
N SER A 400 13.50 7.99 -8.51
CA SER A 400 14.83 8.28 -9.05
C SER A 400 15.51 9.46 -8.36
N ASN A 401 16.84 9.50 -8.47
CA ASN A 401 17.67 10.66 -8.11
C ASN A 401 17.83 11.65 -9.28
N HIS A 402 17.02 11.52 -10.34
CA HIS A 402 17.05 12.46 -11.46
C HIS A 402 16.73 13.88 -10.96
N ILE A 403 17.58 14.83 -11.29
CA ILE A 403 17.49 16.22 -10.84
C ILE A 403 16.72 17.03 -11.87
N PHE A 404 15.58 17.57 -11.46
CA PHE A 404 14.81 18.49 -12.27
C PHE A 404 15.28 19.94 -12.08
N ASN A 405 15.00 20.79 -13.05
CA ASN A 405 14.98 22.24 -12.87
C ASN A 405 13.67 22.63 -12.19
N VAL A 406 13.74 22.97 -10.89
CA VAL A 406 12.57 23.18 -10.04
C VAL A 406 12.49 24.64 -9.58
N SER A 407 11.33 25.25 -9.77
CA SER A 407 10.99 26.58 -9.26
C SER A 407 9.68 26.57 -8.47
N CYS A 408 9.56 27.44 -7.47
CA CYS A 408 8.32 27.56 -6.71
C CYS A 408 7.23 28.24 -7.56
N PRO A 409 6.05 27.64 -7.76
CA PRO A 409 4.96 28.28 -8.50
C PRO A 409 4.54 29.61 -7.89
N ASN A 410 4.56 29.70 -6.55
CA ASN A 410 4.10 30.84 -5.77
C ASN A 410 5.11 31.99 -5.69
N CYS A 411 6.39 31.73 -5.37
CA CYS A 411 7.38 32.80 -5.17
C CYS A 411 8.56 32.79 -6.15
N LYS A 412 8.51 31.93 -7.18
CA LYS A 412 9.52 31.76 -8.24
C LYS A 412 10.93 31.42 -7.77
N TYR A 413 11.11 31.08 -6.49
CA TYR A 413 12.39 30.66 -5.94
C TYR A 413 12.87 29.36 -6.61
N LYS A 414 14.10 29.34 -7.12
CA LYS A 414 14.75 28.14 -7.68
C LYS A 414 15.25 27.24 -6.55
N PHE A 415 14.90 25.96 -6.60
CA PHE A 415 15.25 25.02 -5.53
C PHE A 415 16.72 24.60 -5.66
N PRO A 416 17.41 24.33 -4.54
CA PRO A 416 18.75 23.76 -4.57
C PRO A 416 18.72 22.31 -5.07
N GLU A 417 19.77 21.86 -5.75
CA GLU A 417 19.85 20.53 -6.39
C GLU A 417 19.48 19.37 -5.45
N ASN A 418 19.90 19.44 -4.19
CA ASN A 418 19.61 18.43 -3.18
C ASN A 418 18.10 18.29 -2.84
N GLN A 419 17.27 19.26 -3.22
CA GLN A 419 15.80 19.23 -3.09
C GLN A 419 15.09 19.00 -4.43
N SER A 420 15.81 19.06 -5.54
CA SER A 420 15.25 19.03 -6.90
C SER A 420 15.19 17.63 -7.52
N SER A 421 15.64 16.58 -6.81
CA SER A 421 15.48 15.21 -7.31
C SER A 421 14.02 14.77 -7.29
N ALA A 422 13.61 13.95 -8.27
CA ALA A 422 12.24 13.43 -8.38
C ALA A 422 11.72 12.87 -7.04
N LYS A 423 12.52 12.02 -6.39
CA LYS A 423 12.23 11.45 -5.07
C LYS A 423 12.05 12.51 -3.98
N ASN A 424 12.92 13.51 -3.90
CA ASN A 424 12.88 14.52 -2.84
C ASN A 424 11.76 15.54 -3.06
N LEU A 425 11.46 15.88 -4.31
CA LEU A 425 10.38 16.77 -4.67
C LEU A 425 9.01 16.16 -4.29
N ILE A 426 8.81 14.88 -4.60
CA ILE A 426 7.61 14.12 -4.18
C ILE A 426 7.54 14.00 -2.66
N ARG A 427 8.63 13.60 -2.00
CA ARG A 427 8.66 13.42 -0.54
C ARG A 427 8.35 14.72 0.21
N SER A 428 8.81 15.84 -0.33
CA SER A 428 8.55 17.16 0.24
C SER A 428 7.22 17.76 -0.21
N LYS A 429 6.49 17.11 -1.12
CA LYS A 429 5.30 17.65 -1.79
C LYS A 429 5.54 19.03 -2.42
N GLY A 430 6.72 19.23 -3.02
CA GLY A 430 7.09 20.52 -3.61
C GLY A 430 7.33 21.64 -2.59
N ARG A 431 7.54 21.32 -1.30
CA ARG A 431 7.63 22.34 -0.25
C ARG A 431 8.78 23.31 -0.50
N CYS A 432 8.43 24.55 -0.80
CA CYS A 432 9.41 25.61 -1.05
C CYS A 432 10.18 25.98 0.22
N PRO A 433 11.52 25.99 0.20
CA PRO A 433 12.33 26.37 1.37
C PRO A 433 12.23 27.87 1.70
N LYS A 434 11.82 28.71 0.74
CA LYS A 434 11.66 30.17 0.93
C LYS A 434 10.28 30.54 1.48
N CYS A 435 9.20 30.13 0.81
CA CYS A 435 7.84 30.56 1.17
C CYS A 435 7.03 29.53 1.98
N MET A 436 7.53 28.30 2.12
CA MET A 436 6.92 27.18 2.84
C MET A 436 5.61 26.63 2.24
N PHE A 437 5.22 27.06 1.05
CA PHE A 437 4.11 26.47 0.30
C PHE A 437 4.47 25.09 -0.23
N TYR A 438 3.50 24.18 -0.21
CA TYR A 438 3.57 22.81 -0.70
C TYR A 438 2.21 22.41 -1.30
N VAL A 439 2.18 21.36 -2.12
CA VAL A 439 0.94 20.82 -2.70
C VAL A 439 0.35 19.79 -1.75
N GLU A 440 -0.91 19.94 -1.35
CA GLU A 440 -1.50 19.07 -0.33
C GLU A 440 -1.76 17.66 -0.85
N ASP A 441 -2.42 17.56 -2.00
CA ASP A 441 -2.57 16.32 -2.75
C ASP A 441 -1.77 16.40 -4.05
N ILE A 442 -0.68 15.63 -4.11
CA ILE A 442 0.18 15.62 -5.30
C ILE A 442 -0.43 14.82 -6.46
N GLN A 443 -1.45 13.98 -6.20
CA GLN A 443 -2.15 13.19 -7.22
C GLN A 443 -3.23 13.98 -7.94
N ASP A 444 -3.65 15.11 -7.39
CA ASP A 444 -4.55 16.05 -8.02
C ASP A 444 -3.75 17.17 -8.70
N LYS A 445 -3.94 17.33 -10.01
CA LYS A 445 -3.28 18.37 -10.82
C LYS A 445 -3.75 19.78 -10.41
N GLU A 446 -4.97 19.89 -9.88
CA GLU A 446 -5.59 21.16 -9.50
C GLU A 446 -5.46 21.47 -8.00
N SER A 447 -4.75 20.63 -7.24
CA SER A 447 -4.55 20.84 -5.80
C SER A 447 -3.94 22.21 -5.53
N LEU A 448 -4.69 23.04 -4.81
CA LEU A 448 -4.23 24.37 -4.43
C LEU A 448 -3.02 24.29 -3.46
N PRO A 449 -1.97 25.10 -3.66
CA PRO A 449 -0.83 25.14 -2.76
C PRO A 449 -1.23 25.62 -1.36
N LYS A 450 -0.83 24.88 -0.33
CA LYS A 450 -0.99 25.27 1.08
C LYS A 450 0.34 25.66 1.70
N ARG A 451 0.31 26.68 2.56
CA ARG A 451 1.49 27.07 3.32
C ARG A 451 1.65 26.20 4.56
N LYS A 452 2.84 25.62 4.74
CA LYS A 452 3.18 24.93 5.98
C LYS A 452 3.55 25.93 7.06
N TYR A 453 2.76 25.95 8.13
CA TYR A 453 3.05 26.73 9.32
C TYR A 453 3.69 25.86 10.41
N SER A 454 4.62 26.44 11.17
CA SER A 454 5.12 25.80 12.38
C SER A 454 4.02 25.73 13.43
N LYS A 455 3.90 24.58 14.13
CA LYS A 455 3.04 24.47 15.31
C LYS A 455 3.60 25.36 16.42
N ILE A 456 2.77 26.27 16.93
CA ILE A 456 3.10 27.18 18.03
C ILE A 456 2.24 26.78 19.22
N SER A 457 2.86 26.61 20.39
CA SER A 457 2.11 26.40 21.63
C SER A 457 1.51 27.72 22.11
N TYR A 458 0.37 27.66 22.81
CA TYR A 458 -0.31 28.86 23.31
C TYR A 458 0.64 29.79 24.08
N LYS A 459 1.49 29.25 24.98
CA LYS A 459 2.49 30.01 25.75
C LYS A 459 3.50 30.81 24.90
N LYS A 460 3.71 30.43 23.64
CA LYS A 460 4.62 31.12 22.71
C LYS A 460 3.87 31.96 21.67
N SER A 461 2.55 32.02 21.76
CA SER A 461 1.70 32.70 20.79
C SER A 461 1.70 34.22 20.97
N LEU A 462 1.29 34.94 19.92
CA LEU A 462 1.08 36.39 19.99
C LEU A 462 0.04 36.73 21.06
N GLU A 463 -1.08 36.01 21.11
CA GLU A 463 -2.16 36.26 22.07
C GLU A 463 -1.71 36.13 23.54
N ALA A 464 -0.91 35.11 23.85
CA ALA A 464 -0.49 34.87 25.23
C ALA A 464 0.62 35.80 25.73
N ASN A 465 1.42 36.39 24.83
CA ASN A 465 2.56 37.23 25.22
C ASN A 465 2.31 38.72 24.96
N GLU A 466 1.47 39.04 23.97
CA GLU A 466 1.21 40.40 23.49
C GLU A 466 -0.30 40.62 23.28
N PRO A 467 -1.13 40.46 24.33
CA PRO A 467 -2.59 40.46 24.21
C PRO A 467 -3.15 41.78 23.65
N GLU A 468 -2.56 42.92 24.01
CA GLU A 468 -2.98 44.23 23.50
C GLU A 468 -2.72 44.39 22.00
N ILE A 469 -1.56 43.93 21.53
CA ILE A 469 -1.20 43.95 20.11
C ILE A 469 -2.07 42.96 19.32
N SER A 470 -2.43 41.83 19.93
CA SER A 470 -3.27 40.81 19.30
C SER A 470 -4.67 41.31 18.93
N LYS A 471 -5.20 42.33 19.62
CA LYS A 471 -6.51 42.95 19.32
C LYS A 471 -6.55 43.61 17.93
N PHE A 472 -5.40 44.04 17.42
CA PHE A 472 -5.28 44.67 16.10
C PHE A 472 -5.03 43.64 14.98
N TYR A 473 -5.00 42.36 15.32
CA TYR A 473 -4.81 41.31 14.35
C TYR A 473 -6.13 41.04 13.60
N SER A 474 -6.11 41.22 12.28
CA SER A 474 -7.34 41.16 11.49
C SER A 474 -7.93 39.75 11.44
N SER A 475 -9.26 39.66 11.59
CA SER A 475 -10.02 38.41 11.41
C SER A 475 -9.98 37.88 9.97
N LYS A 476 -9.50 38.68 9.00
CA LYS A 476 -9.28 38.27 7.60
C LYS A 476 -8.09 37.33 7.43
N ASN A 477 -7.22 37.20 8.43
CA ASN A 477 -6.13 36.23 8.38
C ASN A 477 -6.66 34.81 8.54
N THR A 478 -6.02 33.86 7.86
CA THR A 478 -6.37 32.43 7.96
C THR A 478 -5.95 31.77 9.27
N ARG A 479 -5.14 32.43 10.11
CA ARG A 479 -4.68 31.92 11.40
C ARG A 479 -5.09 32.86 12.51
N LEU A 480 -5.33 32.31 13.70
CA LEU A 480 -5.66 33.09 14.89
C LEU A 480 -4.39 33.61 15.61
N PRO A 481 -4.51 34.66 16.44
CA PRO A 481 -3.40 35.15 17.26
C PRO A 481 -2.75 34.09 18.17
N ASN A 482 -3.52 33.18 18.78
CA ASN A 482 -3.00 32.05 19.55
C ASN A 482 -2.21 31.00 18.74
N GLN A 483 -2.24 31.08 17.40
CA GLN A 483 -1.61 30.12 16.50
C GLN A 483 -0.31 30.64 15.89
N ILE A 484 0.00 31.92 16.04
CA ILE A 484 1.20 32.55 15.49
C ILE A 484 2.19 32.92 16.61
N SER A 485 3.49 32.87 16.32
CA SER A 485 4.53 33.21 17.31
C SER A 485 4.47 34.69 17.70
N HIS A 486 4.76 35.04 18.96
CA HIS A 486 5.04 36.44 19.34
C HIS A 486 6.42 36.90 18.84
N LYS A 487 7.39 35.98 18.73
CA LYS A 487 8.76 36.27 18.24
C LYS A 487 8.94 35.88 16.77
N GLY A 488 9.36 36.86 15.95
CA GLY A 488 10.16 36.64 14.74
C GLY A 488 9.50 35.83 13.60
N SER A 489 8.46 36.36 12.96
CA SER A 489 8.10 35.94 11.60
C SER A 489 8.40 37.08 10.62
N THR A 490 8.91 36.75 9.43
CA THR A 490 8.95 37.68 8.29
C THR A 490 7.68 37.62 7.44
N PHE A 491 6.74 36.73 7.80
CA PHE A 491 5.47 36.60 7.12
C PHE A 491 4.58 37.81 7.40
N LEU A 492 3.98 38.35 6.34
CA LEU A 492 3.05 39.46 6.44
C LEU A 492 1.66 38.94 6.82
N TYR A 493 1.08 39.54 7.85
CA TYR A 493 -0.30 39.33 8.24
C TYR A 493 -1.07 40.63 8.02
N ILE A 494 -2.38 40.53 7.95
CA ILE A 494 -3.26 41.70 7.86
C ILE A 494 -3.52 42.21 9.28
N TRP A 495 -3.33 43.52 9.49
CA TRP A 495 -3.56 44.18 10.77
C TRP A 495 -4.59 45.28 10.56
N ASN A 496 -5.49 45.46 11.53
CA ASN A 496 -6.40 46.61 11.57
C ASN A 496 -5.67 47.76 12.26
N CYS A 497 -5.45 48.87 11.56
CA CYS A 497 -4.79 50.02 12.17
C CYS A 497 -5.71 50.68 13.23
N PRO A 498 -5.28 50.83 14.50
CA PRO A 498 -6.10 51.48 15.53
C PRO A 498 -6.41 52.96 15.27
N TYR A 499 -5.61 53.62 14.42
CA TYR A 499 -5.74 55.06 14.20
C TYR A 499 -6.59 55.44 13.00
N CYS A 500 -6.50 54.68 11.91
CA CYS A 500 -7.21 54.98 10.66
C CYS A 500 -8.20 53.88 10.26
N LEU A 501 -8.29 52.81 11.05
CA LEU A 501 -9.22 51.69 10.90
C LEU A 501 -9.09 50.92 9.56
N LYS A 502 -8.04 51.20 8.79
CA LYS A 502 -7.72 50.49 7.54
C LYS A 502 -6.88 49.24 7.81
N ASP A 503 -7.10 48.24 6.97
CA ASP A 503 -6.28 47.05 6.90
C ASP A 503 -4.93 47.36 6.25
N TYR A 504 -3.85 46.80 6.79
CA TYR A 504 -2.53 46.87 6.17
C TYR A 504 -1.72 45.62 6.46
N GLU A 505 -0.79 45.31 5.56
CA GLU A 505 0.09 44.15 5.71
C GLU A 505 1.34 44.51 6.52
N SER A 506 1.63 43.71 7.53
CA SER A 506 2.84 43.84 8.35
C SER A 506 3.23 42.52 8.98
N ASN A 507 4.52 42.34 9.25
CA ASN A 507 4.96 41.17 10.01
C ASN A 507 4.77 41.38 11.52
N ASN A 508 4.54 40.30 12.25
CA ASN A 508 4.33 40.32 13.71
C ASN A 508 5.51 40.92 14.47
N ARG A 509 6.77 40.66 14.05
CA ARG A 509 7.96 41.21 14.70
C ARG A 509 7.94 42.73 14.72
N ASN A 510 7.50 43.35 13.62
CA ASN A 510 7.40 44.80 13.53
C ASN A 510 6.32 45.36 14.45
N GLN A 511 5.19 44.67 14.58
CA GLN A 511 4.09 45.08 15.45
C GLN A 511 4.46 44.94 16.93
N VAL A 512 5.09 43.83 17.31
CA VAL A 512 5.56 43.61 18.68
C VAL A 512 6.65 44.62 19.06
N ASN A 513 7.63 44.85 18.18
CA ASN A 513 8.76 45.72 18.53
C ASN A 513 8.46 47.22 18.44
N ASN A 514 7.44 47.65 17.69
CA ASN A 514 7.25 49.07 17.37
C ASN A 514 5.78 49.52 17.40
N GLY A 515 4.86 48.67 17.84
CA GLY A 515 3.43 48.92 17.74
C GLY A 515 2.95 49.05 16.28
N CYS A 516 1.91 49.86 16.08
CA CYS A 516 1.31 50.06 14.76
C CYS A 516 2.27 50.80 13.81
N LYS A 517 2.47 50.22 12.62
CA LYS A 517 3.26 50.78 11.51
C LYS A 517 2.43 50.84 10.22
N CYS A 518 1.22 51.38 10.33
CA CYS A 518 0.31 51.46 9.20
C CYS A 518 0.86 52.35 8.08
N ILE A 519 0.97 51.77 6.88
CA ILE A 519 1.42 52.48 5.66
C ILE A 519 0.43 53.57 5.20
N HIS A 520 -0.81 53.54 5.69
CA HIS A 520 -1.84 54.50 5.28
C HIS A 520 -1.84 55.78 6.11
N CYS A 521 -1.40 55.74 7.37
CA CYS A 521 -1.45 56.90 8.25
C CYS A 521 -0.09 57.32 8.82
N TYR A 522 0.97 56.52 8.62
CA TYR A 522 2.36 56.79 9.02
C TYR A 522 2.60 57.16 10.51
N LYS A 523 1.57 57.10 11.35
CA LYS A 523 1.67 57.24 12.80
C LYS A 523 2.52 56.09 13.35
N LYS A 524 3.70 56.42 13.89
CA LYS A 524 4.54 55.51 14.67
C LYS A 524 4.02 55.52 16.11
N ALA A 525 3.65 54.38 16.67
CA ALA A 525 3.28 54.33 18.08
C ALA A 525 4.57 54.39 18.93
N ILE A 526 4.71 55.44 19.75
CA ILE A 526 5.43 55.38 21.03
C ILE A 526 4.32 55.14 22.06
N ASP A 527 4.49 54.08 22.83
CA ASP A 527 3.75 53.63 24.02
C ASP A 527 2.21 53.55 23.94
N PHE A 528 1.72 52.31 23.91
CA PHE A 528 0.30 51.93 23.90
C PHE A 528 -0.41 52.10 25.26
N GLU A 529 0.18 52.80 26.23
CA GLU A 529 -0.44 52.98 27.56
C GLU A 529 -1.37 54.20 27.66
N ASP A 530 -1.25 55.21 26.81
CA ASP A 530 -1.95 56.50 27.03
C ASP A 530 -3.30 56.69 26.29
N THR A 531 -3.83 55.68 25.59
CA THR A 531 -5.10 55.85 24.84
C THR A 531 -6.33 55.18 25.45
N GLN A 532 -6.19 54.43 26.55
CA GLN A 532 -7.35 53.94 27.33
C GLN A 532 -8.03 55.06 28.15
N ILE A 533 -7.38 56.21 28.35
CA ILE A 533 -7.95 57.32 29.15
C ILE A 533 -8.97 58.17 28.37
N ASN A 534 -9.03 58.08 27.03
CA ASN A 534 -9.83 59.04 26.23
C ASN A 534 -11.01 58.45 25.44
N LEU A 535 -11.37 57.16 25.62
CA LEU A 535 -12.56 56.57 24.97
C LEU A 535 -13.73 56.31 25.93
N THR A 536 -13.59 56.63 27.21
CA THR A 536 -14.70 56.64 28.18
C THR A 536 -15.32 58.03 28.41
N ASN A 537 -14.83 59.07 27.72
CA ASN A 537 -15.24 60.46 27.96
C ASN A 537 -15.57 61.28 26.70
N ARG A 538 -16.02 60.68 25.59
CA ARG A 538 -16.75 61.38 24.52
C ARG A 538 -17.75 60.50 23.80
#